data_AF-A0A962WAT7-F1
#
_entry.id   AF-A0A962WAT7-F1
#
_cell.length_a   1.000
_cell.length_b   1.000
_cell.length_c   1.000
_cell.angle_alpha   90.00
_cell.angle_beta   90.00
_cell.angle_gamma   90.00
#
_symmetry.space_group_name_H-M   'P 1'
#
loop_
_entity.id
_entity.type
_entity.pdbx_description
1 polymer ?
#
loop_
_entity_poly.entity_id
_entity_poly.type
_entity_poly.pdbx_seq_one_letter_code
_entity_poly.pdbx_strand_id
1 'polypeptide(L)'
;MQSGPREIVTPFRPIPLDVPEGMAPNEFFNSTENLNDLVHNNGLLVNPENLLLYRKALGHSNVFDTSIIYNTSQTVLNPLGRPVRRTQVPEGVRDVWNRMNRIAIRYMLEQFPDPSEHLVLAGEASLDATWPLTALGVPSIRMLHNHFIVFPMAGLRDAKLADPSNPNLTDGGQHSLFQAYMHKVYREFFARALKLEVLKPASDEDTRLALTGYPQGLPAWEIQGGVDALDDIRFWREYDLILQGFLDFYRTFFSQVSSRNAKPLPDLHFPEEVRAVLLFNDDFMGTARRVRERCMVDAKYANAIRWQPAFKQLIYRNDAGKLIVTISQNSIGNAITELLGVVVKRVPDADAYERDEPRLVEHLLALRERLADADLGRRIATSHWPD
;
A
#
# COMPACT_ATOMS: atom_id res chain seq x y z
N MET A 1 -10.96 6.69 26.71
CA MET A 1 -10.18 7.39 25.66
C MET A 1 -11.12 7.62 24.48
N GLN A 2 -11.17 8.83 23.92
CA GLN A 2 -12.02 9.13 22.77
C GLN A 2 -11.47 8.42 21.52
N SER A 3 -12.26 7.56 20.87
CA SER A 3 -11.87 6.91 19.61
C SER A 3 -11.83 7.92 18.46
N GLY A 4 -10.87 7.76 17.55
CA GLY A 4 -10.72 8.60 16.38
C GLY A 4 -9.30 8.57 15.80
N PRO A 5 -9.12 9.01 14.55
CA PRO A 5 -7.84 8.97 13.87
C PRO A 5 -6.79 9.80 14.61
N ARG A 6 -5.53 9.36 14.56
CA ARG A 6 -4.40 9.92 15.32
C ARG A 6 -3.41 10.62 14.40
N GLU A 7 -2.95 11.79 14.81
CA GLU A 7 -1.82 12.46 14.16
C GLU A 7 -0.57 12.31 15.00
N ILE A 8 0.38 11.50 14.52
CA ILE A 8 1.70 11.33 15.13
C ILE A 8 2.74 12.21 14.45
N VAL A 9 3.78 12.56 15.20
CA VAL A 9 4.98 13.21 14.67
C VAL A 9 6.10 12.19 14.63
N THR A 10 6.68 11.98 13.44
CA THR A 10 7.82 11.08 13.25
C THR A 10 9.03 11.91 12.82
N PRO A 11 10.07 12.04 13.68
CA PRO A 11 11.27 12.76 13.31
C PRO A 11 12.08 11.96 12.28
N PHE A 12 12.76 12.65 11.36
CA PHE A 12 13.63 12.02 10.37
C PHE A 12 14.93 12.80 10.19
N ARG A 13 15.98 12.08 9.77
CA ARG A 13 17.22 12.69 9.29
C ARG A 13 17.04 13.17 7.84
N PRO A 14 17.30 14.45 7.53
CA PRO A 14 17.25 14.95 6.16
C PRO A 14 18.06 14.10 5.18
N ILE A 15 17.50 13.82 4.00
CA ILE A 15 18.20 13.10 2.94
C ILE A 15 19.27 14.06 2.37
N PRO A 16 20.55 13.65 2.29
CA PRO A 16 21.65 14.51 1.85
C PRO A 16 21.70 14.63 0.31
N LEU A 17 20.55 14.84 -0.33
CA LEU A 17 20.43 15.04 -1.77
C LEU A 17 19.78 16.38 -2.05
N ASP A 18 20.40 17.15 -2.93
CA ASP A 18 19.83 18.39 -3.44
C ASP A 18 18.85 18.08 -4.56
N VAL A 19 17.62 18.59 -4.44
CA VAL A 19 16.64 18.50 -5.53
C VAL A 19 17.08 19.44 -6.65
N PRO A 20 17.29 18.95 -7.89
CA PRO A 20 17.72 19.80 -9.00
C PRO A 20 16.77 20.97 -9.26
N GLU A 21 17.32 22.10 -9.72
CA GLU A 21 16.53 23.27 -10.07
C GLU A 21 15.44 22.92 -11.10
N GLY A 22 14.20 23.34 -10.83
CA GLY A 22 13.04 23.06 -11.68
C GLY A 22 12.33 21.73 -11.44
N MET A 23 12.82 20.89 -10.51
CA MET A 23 12.19 19.62 -10.14
C MET A 23 11.45 19.74 -8.80
N ALA A 24 10.27 19.13 -8.68
CA ALA A 24 9.60 19.04 -7.39
C ALA A 24 10.21 17.90 -6.53
N PRO A 25 10.26 18.02 -5.19
CA PRO A 25 10.85 16.99 -4.33
C PRO A 25 10.27 15.59 -4.54
N ASN A 26 8.95 15.49 -4.71
CA ASN A 26 8.29 14.21 -4.96
C ASN A 26 8.63 13.61 -6.34
N GLU A 27 8.95 14.42 -7.34
CA GLU A 27 9.44 13.91 -8.63
C GLU A 27 10.84 13.33 -8.43
N PHE A 28 11.72 14.07 -7.74
CA PHE A 28 13.11 13.69 -7.51
C PHE A 28 13.26 12.43 -6.66
N PHE A 29 12.54 12.33 -5.54
CA PHE A 29 12.56 11.14 -4.68
C PHE A 29 11.88 9.91 -5.32
N ASN A 30 11.24 10.09 -6.48
CA ASN A 30 10.83 9.01 -7.36
C ASN A 30 11.65 9.06 -8.66
N SER A 31 12.97 9.01 -8.56
CA SER A 31 13.91 8.96 -9.69
C SER A 31 14.92 7.83 -9.53
N THR A 32 15.64 7.52 -10.61
CA THR A 32 16.76 6.57 -10.59
C THR A 32 17.88 7.04 -9.67
N GLU A 33 18.09 8.36 -9.54
CA GLU A 33 19.12 8.94 -8.66
C GLU A 33 18.81 8.62 -7.19
N ASN A 34 17.57 8.85 -6.76
CA ASN A 34 17.16 8.47 -5.40
C ASN A 34 17.24 6.95 -5.18
N LEU A 35 16.92 6.13 -6.17
CA LEU A 35 17.09 4.67 -6.02
C LEU A 35 18.55 4.26 -5.87
N ASN A 36 19.47 4.94 -6.56
CA ASN A 36 20.91 4.71 -6.38
C ASN A 36 21.34 5.12 -4.97
N ASP A 37 20.91 6.28 -4.46
CA ASP A 37 21.16 6.67 -3.06
C ASP A 37 20.62 5.65 -2.06
N LEU A 38 19.37 5.20 -2.27
CA LEU A 38 18.74 4.19 -1.42
C LEU A 38 19.55 2.90 -1.34
N VAL A 39 20.11 2.42 -2.46
CA VAL A 39 20.95 1.22 -2.47
C VAL A 39 22.22 1.43 -1.63
N HIS A 40 22.92 2.55 -1.78
CA HIS A 40 24.24 2.75 -1.18
C HIS A 40 24.21 3.26 0.26
N ASN A 41 23.18 4.04 0.64
CA ASN A 41 23.10 4.66 1.96
C ASN A 41 22.06 4.02 2.87
N ASN A 42 21.08 3.32 2.31
CA ASN A 42 19.97 2.73 3.06
C ASN A 42 19.72 1.25 2.74
N GLY A 43 20.51 0.65 1.84
CA GLY A 43 20.36 -0.72 1.39
C GLY A 43 20.71 -1.71 2.47
N LEU A 44 19.87 -2.73 2.63
CA LEU A 44 20.07 -3.82 3.58
C LEU A 44 20.43 -5.11 2.86
N LEU A 45 19.68 -5.44 1.79
CA LEU A 45 19.86 -6.67 1.03
C LEU A 45 19.35 -6.51 -0.41
N VAL A 46 20.06 -7.12 -1.36
CA VAL A 46 19.66 -7.17 -2.78
C VAL A 46 19.76 -8.60 -3.33
N ASN A 47 18.94 -8.95 -4.31
CA ASN A 47 18.97 -10.25 -4.96
C ASN A 47 18.98 -10.18 -6.50
N PRO A 48 19.26 -11.30 -7.20
CA PRO A 48 19.27 -11.38 -8.67
C PRO A 48 17.94 -10.99 -9.33
N GLU A 49 16.83 -11.13 -8.60
CA GLU A 49 15.49 -10.73 -9.02
C GLU A 49 15.27 -9.21 -8.95
N ASN A 50 16.29 -8.43 -8.60
CA ASN A 50 16.23 -6.97 -8.43
C ASN A 50 15.29 -6.51 -7.30
N LEU A 51 15.05 -7.34 -6.29
CA LEU A 51 14.38 -6.91 -5.07
C LEU A 51 15.43 -6.32 -4.12
N LEU A 52 15.14 -5.11 -3.64
CA LEU A 52 15.97 -4.37 -2.69
C LEU A 52 15.20 -4.20 -1.39
N LEU A 53 15.71 -4.77 -0.29
CA LEU A 53 15.32 -4.39 1.06
C LEU A 53 16.11 -3.15 1.47
N TYR A 54 15.44 -2.11 1.95
CA TYR A 54 16.08 -0.86 2.36
C TYR A 54 15.38 -0.19 3.55
N ARG A 55 16.18 0.49 4.39
CA ARG A 55 15.68 1.37 5.46
C ARG A 55 14.99 2.59 4.87
N LYS A 56 13.82 2.96 5.40
CA LYS A 56 13.20 4.23 5.02
C LYS A 56 13.85 5.43 5.71
N ALA A 57 14.46 6.33 4.93
CA ALA A 57 14.90 7.63 5.44
C ALA A 57 13.71 8.52 5.86
N LEU A 58 12.65 8.53 5.07
CA LEU A 58 11.37 9.20 5.38
C LEU A 58 10.34 8.18 5.90
N GLY A 59 10.61 7.63 7.08
CA GLY A 59 9.77 6.63 7.73
C GLY A 59 8.39 7.15 8.16
N HIS A 60 7.50 6.21 8.44
CA HIS A 60 6.23 6.40 9.13
C HIS A 60 6.42 6.20 10.64
N SER A 61 7.33 5.30 11.01
CA SER A 61 7.64 4.95 12.40
C SER A 61 9.14 4.80 12.58
N ASN A 62 9.63 5.12 13.77
CA ASN A 62 11.01 4.84 14.19
C ASN A 62 11.15 3.55 15.00
N VAL A 63 10.04 2.85 15.31
CA VAL A 63 10.10 1.53 15.98
C VAL A 63 10.51 0.45 14.98
N PHE A 64 9.87 0.43 13.82
CA PHE A 64 10.22 -0.44 12.70
C PHE A 64 9.60 0.15 11.43
N ASP A 65 10.42 0.49 10.43
CA ASP A 65 9.96 0.87 9.10
C ASP A 65 11.01 0.51 8.03
N THR A 66 10.62 -0.38 7.13
CA THR A 66 11.43 -0.79 5.99
C THR A 66 10.55 -1.09 4.78
N SER A 67 11.18 -1.27 3.63
CA SER A 67 10.48 -1.62 2.40
C SER A 67 11.28 -2.55 1.52
N ILE A 68 10.56 -3.36 0.76
CA ILE A 68 11.12 -4.15 -0.33
C ILE A 68 10.61 -3.55 -1.63
N ILE A 69 11.50 -3.11 -2.50
CA ILE A 69 11.17 -2.51 -3.79
C ILE A 69 11.70 -3.37 -4.93
N TYR A 70 10.91 -3.52 -5.99
CA TYR A 70 11.38 -4.11 -7.24
C TYR A 70 12.12 -3.06 -8.07
N ASN A 71 13.44 -3.04 -7.88
CA ASN A 71 14.34 -2.04 -8.43
C ASN A 71 14.74 -2.37 -9.88
N THR A 72 13.86 -2.04 -10.82
CA THR A 72 14.16 -2.15 -12.26
C THR A 72 14.84 -0.89 -12.83
N SER A 73 15.39 -0.02 -11.99
CA SER A 73 15.86 1.30 -12.43
C SER A 73 17.01 1.27 -13.42
N GLN A 74 17.83 0.23 -13.36
CA GLN A 74 18.99 0.04 -14.24
C GLN A 74 18.66 -0.79 -15.49
N THR A 75 17.52 -1.50 -15.51
CA THR A 75 17.15 -2.43 -16.59
C THR A 75 15.97 -1.94 -17.43
N VAL A 76 15.09 -1.11 -16.87
CA VAL A 76 13.92 -0.57 -17.55
C VAL A 76 13.94 0.96 -17.47
N LEU A 77 14.50 1.58 -18.52
CA LEU A 77 14.58 3.05 -18.62
C LEU A 77 13.26 3.69 -19.03
N ASN A 78 12.40 2.98 -19.76
CA ASN A 78 11.05 3.44 -20.08
C ASN A 78 10.19 3.41 -18.80
N PRO A 79 9.81 4.56 -18.22
CA PRO A 79 9.05 4.57 -16.98
C PRO A 79 7.68 3.90 -17.13
N LEU A 80 7.07 3.95 -18.32
CA LEU A 80 5.77 3.29 -18.60
C LEU A 80 5.88 1.77 -18.79
N GLY A 81 7.10 1.27 -19.05
CA GLY A 81 7.38 -0.16 -19.22
C GLY A 81 7.62 -0.91 -17.91
N ARG A 82 7.67 -0.21 -16.77
CA ARG A 82 7.89 -0.84 -15.46
C ARG A 82 6.60 -1.46 -14.90
N PRO A 83 6.67 -2.64 -14.27
CA PRO A 83 5.56 -3.18 -13.52
C PRO A 83 5.11 -2.23 -12.41
N VAL A 84 3.79 -2.00 -12.33
CA VAL A 84 3.15 -1.21 -11.27
C VAL A 84 2.45 -2.07 -10.25
N ARG A 85 2.34 -3.38 -10.49
CA ARG A 85 1.58 -4.30 -9.66
C ARG A 85 2.19 -5.69 -9.69
N ARG A 86 2.07 -6.44 -8.59
CA ARG A 86 2.62 -7.81 -8.48
C ARG A 86 2.17 -8.77 -9.58
N THR A 87 0.97 -8.61 -10.14
CA THR A 87 0.47 -9.47 -11.22
C THR A 87 1.16 -9.23 -12.57
N GLN A 88 1.96 -8.17 -12.71
CA GLN A 88 2.78 -7.89 -13.89
C GLN A 88 4.24 -8.33 -13.74
N VAL A 89 4.64 -8.74 -12.55
CA VAL A 89 6.00 -9.14 -12.23
C VAL A 89 6.22 -10.58 -12.71
N PRO A 90 7.42 -10.94 -13.24
CA PRO A 90 7.71 -12.32 -13.61
C PRO A 90 7.50 -13.29 -12.45
N GLU A 91 7.07 -14.52 -12.74
CA GLU A 91 6.72 -15.53 -11.73
C GLU A 91 7.86 -15.77 -10.73
N GLY A 92 9.10 -15.98 -11.20
CA GLY A 92 10.25 -16.18 -10.32
C GLY A 92 10.53 -14.99 -9.38
N VAL A 93 10.33 -13.76 -9.85
CA VAL A 93 10.46 -12.56 -9.00
C VAL A 93 9.34 -12.55 -7.95
N ARG A 94 8.10 -12.86 -8.33
CA ARG A 94 6.95 -12.92 -7.42
C ARG A 94 7.14 -13.98 -6.34
N ASP A 95 7.69 -15.15 -6.67
CA ASP A 95 7.93 -16.23 -5.71
C ASP A 95 8.95 -15.84 -4.65
N VAL A 96 10.08 -15.27 -5.06
CA VAL A 96 11.09 -14.72 -4.14
C VAL A 96 10.49 -13.60 -3.30
N TRP A 97 9.70 -12.72 -3.92
CA TRP A 97 9.07 -11.61 -3.22
C TRP A 97 8.07 -12.07 -2.14
N ASN A 98 7.27 -13.11 -2.42
CA ASN A 98 6.37 -13.72 -1.45
C ASN A 98 7.13 -14.29 -0.26
N ARG A 99 8.24 -15.00 -0.52
CA ARG A 99 9.12 -15.54 0.54
C ARG A 99 9.70 -14.42 1.42
N MET A 100 10.15 -13.32 0.82
CA MET A 100 10.67 -12.18 1.59
C MET A 100 9.57 -11.51 2.43
N ASN A 101 8.39 -11.27 1.86
CA ASN A 101 7.24 -10.70 2.60
C ASN A 101 6.85 -11.58 3.79
N ARG A 102 6.76 -12.89 3.57
CA ARG A 102 6.45 -13.87 4.62
C ARG A 102 7.43 -13.76 5.79
N ILE A 103 8.74 -13.75 5.52
CA ILE A 103 9.77 -13.66 6.56
C ILE A 103 9.71 -12.32 7.28
N ALA A 104 9.51 -11.21 6.57
CA ALA A 104 9.40 -9.88 7.17
C ALA A 104 8.16 -9.74 8.06
N ILE A 105 7.01 -10.24 7.62
CA ILE A 105 5.77 -10.23 8.42
C ILE A 105 5.94 -11.09 9.67
N ARG A 106 6.47 -12.31 9.51
CA ARG A 106 6.73 -13.21 10.63
C ARG A 106 7.70 -12.58 11.64
N TYR A 107 8.78 -11.96 11.18
CA TYR A 107 9.72 -11.22 12.03
C TYR A 107 9.01 -10.16 12.87
N MET A 108 8.19 -9.30 12.24
CA MET A 108 7.46 -8.26 12.97
C MET A 108 6.51 -8.86 14.03
N LEU A 109 5.81 -9.94 13.71
CA LEU A 109 4.88 -10.56 14.65
C LEU A 109 5.59 -11.27 15.81
N GLU A 110 6.79 -11.81 15.59
CA GLU A 110 7.61 -12.39 16.66
C GLU A 110 8.23 -11.33 17.59
N GLN A 111 8.72 -10.22 17.02
CA GLN A 111 9.38 -9.17 17.81
C GLN A 111 8.38 -8.20 18.47
N PHE A 112 7.18 -8.10 17.91
CA PHE A 112 6.12 -7.21 18.41
C PHE A 112 4.81 -8.00 18.59
N PRO A 113 4.76 -9.00 19.50
CA PRO A 113 3.66 -9.96 19.55
C PRO A 113 2.36 -9.39 20.13
N ASP A 114 2.43 -8.40 21.02
CA ASP A 114 1.25 -7.87 21.70
C ASP A 114 0.55 -6.76 20.88
N PRO A 115 -0.70 -6.97 20.41
CA PRO A 115 -1.49 -5.92 19.75
C PRO A 115 -1.81 -4.73 20.68
N SER A 116 -1.77 -4.91 21.99
CA SER A 116 -1.96 -3.85 22.98
C SER A 116 -0.77 -2.88 23.04
N GLU A 117 0.42 -3.33 22.65
CA GLU A 117 1.64 -2.54 22.65
C GLU A 117 2.02 -2.03 21.25
N HIS A 118 1.72 -2.80 20.20
CA HIS A 118 2.20 -2.53 18.85
C HIS A 118 1.13 -2.75 17.78
N LEU A 119 0.94 -1.74 16.93
CA LEU A 119 0.17 -1.86 15.69
C LEU A 119 1.13 -2.26 14.55
N VAL A 120 0.92 -3.45 13.99
CA VAL A 120 1.75 -4.02 12.91
C VAL A 120 0.98 -3.95 11.59
N LEU A 121 1.66 -3.49 10.54
CA LEU A 121 1.17 -3.60 9.17
C LEU A 121 2.28 -3.97 8.20
N ALA A 122 1.87 -4.66 7.14
CA ALA A 122 2.63 -4.83 5.92
C ALA A 122 1.73 -4.51 4.73
N GLY A 123 2.28 -4.18 3.58
CA GLY A 123 1.44 -4.16 2.39
C GLY A 123 2.08 -3.58 1.16
N GLU A 124 1.51 -3.97 0.03
CA GLU A 124 1.93 -3.58 -1.30
C GLU A 124 1.36 -2.20 -1.65
N ALA A 125 2.21 -1.39 -2.28
CA ALA A 125 1.84 -0.12 -2.86
C ALA A 125 2.14 -0.13 -4.34
N SER A 126 1.12 0.17 -5.14
CA SER A 126 1.22 0.41 -6.57
C SER A 126 1.20 1.91 -6.85
N LEU A 127 2.25 2.40 -7.50
CA LEU A 127 2.20 3.70 -8.18
C LEU A 127 1.90 3.50 -9.66
N ASP A 128 0.62 3.36 -10.00
CA ASP A 128 0.22 3.57 -11.38
C ASP A 128 0.20 5.08 -11.69
N ALA A 129 1.05 5.48 -12.63
CA ALA A 129 1.36 6.88 -12.93
C ALA A 129 0.30 7.60 -13.77
N THR A 130 -0.99 7.21 -13.72
CA THR A 130 -2.06 7.97 -14.43
C THR A 130 -2.48 9.26 -13.75
N TRP A 131 -1.58 9.81 -12.96
CA TRP A 131 -1.55 11.22 -12.70
C TRP A 131 -1.53 11.96 -14.04
N PRO A 132 -2.10 13.16 -14.14
CA PRO A 132 -1.96 13.94 -15.36
C PRO A 132 -0.46 14.04 -15.65
N LEU A 133 0.03 13.53 -16.78
CA LEU A 133 1.46 13.58 -17.14
C LEU A 133 2.01 15.03 -17.13
N THR A 134 1.11 16.01 -17.14
CA THR A 134 1.35 17.44 -17.09
C THR A 134 1.22 18.05 -15.68
N ALA A 135 0.87 17.27 -14.65
CA ALA A 135 0.84 17.76 -13.28
C ALA A 135 2.27 17.81 -12.73
N LEU A 136 2.66 18.95 -12.17
CA LEU A 136 3.88 19.04 -11.37
C LEU A 136 3.76 18.06 -10.20
N GLY A 137 4.79 17.25 -9.96
CA GLY A 137 4.82 16.28 -8.86
C GLY A 137 4.58 14.82 -9.26
N VAL A 138 4.47 14.49 -10.54
CA VAL A 138 4.27 13.09 -10.97
C VAL A 138 5.59 12.33 -10.88
N PRO A 139 5.63 11.18 -10.17
CA PRO A 139 6.80 10.33 -10.10
C PRO A 139 7.43 10.07 -11.46
N SER A 140 8.71 10.40 -11.63
CA SER A 140 9.44 10.16 -12.88
C SER A 140 9.66 8.65 -13.16
N ILE A 141 9.52 7.82 -12.12
CA ILE A 141 9.49 6.36 -12.22
C ILE A 141 8.29 5.75 -11.51
N ARG A 142 7.74 4.71 -12.13
CA ARG A 142 6.76 3.81 -11.51
C ARG A 142 7.49 2.90 -10.52
N MET A 143 6.94 2.77 -9.31
CA MET A 143 7.47 1.90 -8.27
C MET A 143 6.41 0.92 -7.80
N LEU A 144 6.85 -0.31 -7.60
CA LEU A 144 6.13 -1.35 -6.89
C LEU A 144 6.97 -1.74 -5.68
N HIS A 145 6.39 -1.62 -4.49
CA HIS A 145 7.08 -1.95 -3.25
C HIS A 145 6.13 -2.37 -2.15
N ASN A 146 6.64 -3.12 -1.18
CA ASN A 146 5.97 -3.38 0.08
C ASN A 146 6.49 -2.44 1.16
N HIS A 147 5.61 -2.06 2.07
CA HIS A 147 5.95 -1.43 3.35
C HIS A 147 5.82 -2.45 4.47
N PHE A 148 6.69 -2.34 5.47
CA PHE A 148 6.62 -3.11 6.72
C PHE A 148 6.82 -2.12 7.86
N ILE A 149 5.79 -1.91 8.67
CA ILE A 149 5.74 -0.79 9.62
C ILE A 149 5.16 -1.30 10.94
N VAL A 150 5.78 -0.88 12.04
CA VAL A 150 5.26 -1.09 13.40
C VAL A 150 5.14 0.25 14.11
N PHE A 151 3.96 0.56 14.64
CA PHE A 151 3.73 1.74 15.46
C PHE A 151 3.63 1.36 16.95
N PRO A 152 4.23 2.15 17.85
CA PRO A 152 4.02 1.97 19.28
C PRO A 152 2.63 2.47 19.67
N MET A 153 1.81 1.62 20.27
CA MET A 153 0.45 1.96 20.68
C MET A 153 0.42 3.05 21.75
N ALA A 154 1.43 3.13 22.62
CA ALA A 154 1.57 4.23 23.58
C ALA A 154 1.62 5.59 22.84
N GLY A 155 2.49 5.71 21.83
CA GLY A 155 2.58 6.92 21.00
C GLY A 155 1.28 7.23 20.26
N LEU A 156 0.58 6.23 19.74
CA LEU A 156 -0.73 6.42 19.10
C LEU A 156 -1.83 6.86 20.09
N ARG A 157 -1.80 6.38 21.33
CA ARG A 157 -2.75 6.74 22.38
C ARG A 157 -2.55 8.17 22.88
N ASP A 158 -1.30 8.59 22.99
CA ASP A 158 -0.92 9.94 23.44
C ASP A 158 -1.01 10.99 22.33
N ALA A 159 -1.05 10.54 21.07
CA ALA A 159 -1.21 11.41 19.92
C ALA A 159 -2.55 12.15 19.92
N LYS A 160 -2.51 13.40 19.48
CA LYS A 160 -3.72 14.19 19.27
C LYS A 160 -4.60 13.55 18.19
N LEU A 161 -5.89 13.85 18.24
CA LEU A 161 -6.80 13.54 17.15
C LEU A 161 -6.34 14.24 15.87
N ALA A 162 -6.36 13.50 14.76
CA ALA A 162 -6.18 14.08 13.45
C ALA A 162 -7.36 14.99 13.08
N ASP A 163 -7.11 15.96 12.21
CA ASP A 163 -8.16 16.79 11.62
C ASP A 163 -9.16 15.89 10.87
N PRO A 164 -10.46 15.87 11.26
CA PRO A 164 -11.47 15.07 10.58
C PRO A 164 -11.66 15.44 9.10
N SER A 165 -11.24 16.64 8.69
CA SER A 165 -11.28 17.12 7.30
C SER A 165 -10.02 16.76 6.51
N ASN A 166 -9.06 16.05 7.13
CA ASN A 166 -7.85 15.63 6.44
C ASN A 166 -8.21 14.81 5.19
N PRO A 167 -7.82 15.28 3.98
CA PRO A 167 -8.23 14.66 2.72
C PRO A 167 -7.69 13.24 2.52
N ASN A 168 -6.82 12.76 3.43
CA ASN A 168 -6.24 11.43 3.41
C ASN A 168 -6.94 10.44 4.37
N LEU A 169 -7.81 10.91 5.27
CA LEU A 169 -8.67 10.03 6.10
C LEU A 169 -9.84 9.48 5.30
N THR A 170 -10.15 10.17 4.22
CA THR A 170 -11.13 9.76 3.23
C THR A 170 -10.39 9.49 1.93
N ASP A 171 -10.68 8.42 1.21
CA ASP A 171 -10.42 8.24 -0.23
C ASP A 171 -10.85 9.49 -1.03
N GLY A 172 -9.96 10.49 -1.12
CA GLY A 172 -9.92 11.53 -2.14
C GLY A 172 -11.21 12.31 -2.45
N GLY A 173 -12.16 12.41 -1.52
CA GLY A 173 -13.49 12.98 -1.79
C GLY A 173 -14.46 12.04 -2.53
N GLN A 174 -14.12 10.77 -2.71
CA GLN A 174 -14.98 9.69 -3.21
C GLN A 174 -15.83 9.01 -2.12
N HIS A 175 -15.58 9.33 -0.85
CA HIS A 175 -16.39 8.85 0.29
C HIS A 175 -17.89 9.14 0.19
N SER A 176 -18.35 9.99 -0.73
CA SER A 176 -19.78 10.21 -0.95
C SER A 176 -20.39 9.40 -2.09
N LEU A 177 -19.60 8.80 -2.99
CA LEU A 177 -20.14 8.12 -4.18
C LEU A 177 -19.92 6.61 -4.11
N PHE A 178 -18.71 6.16 -3.81
CA PHE A 178 -18.41 4.74 -3.72
C PHE A 178 -19.09 4.11 -2.49
N GLN A 179 -18.83 4.68 -1.32
CA GLN A 179 -19.44 4.22 -0.07
C GLN A 179 -20.97 4.36 -0.10
N ALA A 180 -21.50 5.43 -0.71
CA ALA A 180 -22.94 5.69 -0.72
C ALA A 180 -23.73 4.84 -1.72
N TYR A 181 -23.15 4.50 -2.88
CA TYR A 181 -23.89 3.85 -3.97
C TYR A 181 -23.30 2.51 -4.42
N MET A 182 -22.01 2.26 -4.20
CA MET A 182 -21.33 1.08 -4.74
C MET A 182 -20.89 0.05 -3.68
N HIS A 183 -20.93 0.37 -2.38
CA HIS A 183 -20.50 -0.55 -1.32
C HIS A 183 -21.16 -1.94 -1.40
N LYS A 184 -22.47 -2.02 -1.64
CA LYS A 184 -23.18 -3.30 -1.78
C LYS A 184 -22.75 -4.06 -3.03
N VAL A 185 -22.70 -3.38 -4.17
CA VAL A 185 -22.28 -3.95 -5.46
C VAL A 185 -20.84 -4.47 -5.37
N TYR A 186 -19.96 -3.71 -4.72
CA TYR A 186 -18.56 -4.06 -4.51
C TYR A 186 -18.44 -5.33 -3.66
N ARG A 187 -19.14 -5.41 -2.53
CA ARG A 187 -19.13 -6.63 -1.69
C ARG A 187 -19.71 -7.84 -2.41
N GLU A 188 -20.81 -7.66 -3.15
CA GLU A 188 -21.40 -8.75 -3.95
C GLU A 188 -20.42 -9.24 -5.02
N PHE A 189 -19.77 -8.33 -5.74
CA PHE A 189 -18.82 -8.69 -6.78
C PHE A 189 -17.68 -9.53 -6.20
N PHE A 190 -17.05 -9.09 -5.12
CA PHE A 190 -15.99 -9.85 -4.48
C PHE A 190 -16.47 -11.20 -3.93
N ALA A 191 -17.66 -11.26 -3.33
CA ALA A 191 -18.22 -12.51 -2.82
C ALA A 191 -18.52 -13.55 -3.91
N ARG A 192 -18.89 -13.09 -5.11
CA ARG A 192 -19.20 -13.99 -6.25
C ARG A 192 -17.97 -14.33 -7.08
N ALA A 193 -17.11 -13.35 -7.35
CA ALA A 193 -15.91 -13.50 -8.16
C ALA A 193 -14.81 -14.25 -7.40
N LEU A 194 -14.61 -13.93 -6.12
CA LEU A 194 -13.53 -14.49 -5.34
C LEU A 194 -14.01 -15.69 -4.53
N LYS A 195 -13.66 -16.90 -5.00
CA LYS A 195 -13.92 -18.16 -4.29
C LYS A 195 -12.76 -18.47 -3.35
N LEU A 196 -12.60 -17.64 -2.32
CA LEU A 196 -11.45 -17.69 -1.39
C LEU A 196 -11.63 -18.76 -0.31
N GLU A 197 -10.57 -19.51 -0.03
CA GLU A 197 -10.54 -20.57 0.97
C GLU A 197 -9.81 -20.15 2.25
N VAL A 198 -8.64 -19.52 2.11
CA VAL A 198 -7.80 -19.05 3.23
C VAL A 198 -8.25 -17.67 3.73
N LEU A 199 -8.63 -16.78 2.82
CA LEU A 199 -9.08 -15.43 3.11
C LEU A 199 -10.60 -15.38 3.28
N LYS A 200 -11.09 -15.24 4.52
CA LYS A 200 -12.53 -15.22 4.81
C LYS A 200 -13.03 -13.80 5.00
N PRO A 201 -14.15 -13.39 4.36
CA PRO A 201 -14.72 -12.06 4.56
C PRO A 201 -14.89 -11.75 6.04
N ALA A 202 -14.36 -10.61 6.47
CA ALA A 202 -14.46 -10.13 7.85
C ALA A 202 -15.55 -9.06 7.98
N SER A 203 -16.14 -8.93 9.16
CA SER A 203 -17.11 -7.87 9.43
C SER A 203 -16.42 -6.52 9.66
N ASP A 204 -17.17 -5.43 9.51
CA ASP A 204 -16.68 -4.08 9.87
C ASP A 204 -16.26 -4.00 11.34
N GLU A 205 -16.93 -4.73 12.24
CA GLU A 205 -16.61 -4.74 13.66
C GLU A 205 -15.29 -5.46 13.94
N ASP A 206 -15.05 -6.60 13.27
CA ASP A 206 -13.83 -7.39 13.44
C ASP A 206 -12.58 -6.72 12.85
N THR A 207 -12.76 -5.73 11.98
CA THR A 207 -11.69 -5.14 11.19
C THR A 207 -11.24 -3.79 11.74
N ARG A 208 -12.14 -3.02 12.35
CA ARG A 208 -11.84 -1.70 12.91
C ARG A 208 -10.94 -1.78 14.13
N LEU A 209 -9.89 -0.97 14.12
CA LEU A 209 -9.07 -0.71 15.30
C LEU A 209 -9.88 0.12 16.30
N ALA A 210 -9.98 -0.34 17.55
CA ALA A 210 -10.75 0.33 18.60
C ALA A 210 -10.26 1.77 18.84
N LEU A 211 -8.94 1.99 18.75
CA LEU A 211 -8.32 3.29 19.00
C LEU A 211 -8.71 4.34 17.95
N THR A 212 -8.76 3.96 16.68
CA THR A 212 -8.91 4.90 15.56
C THR A 212 -10.29 4.86 14.89
N GLY A 213 -10.97 3.72 14.97
CA GLY A 213 -12.23 3.45 14.28
C GLY A 213 -12.08 3.11 12.79
N TYR A 214 -10.86 2.76 12.34
CA TYR A 214 -10.52 2.44 10.94
C TYR A 214 -10.00 1.01 10.78
N PRO A 215 -10.13 0.37 9.60
CA PRO A 215 -10.70 0.90 8.35
C PRO A 215 -12.22 1.05 8.37
N GLN A 216 -12.78 1.88 7.50
CA GLN A 216 -14.22 2.14 7.41
C GLN A 216 -14.78 1.79 6.02
N GLY A 217 -15.74 0.86 5.95
CA GLY A 217 -16.49 0.57 4.72
C GLY A 217 -15.69 -0.09 3.59
N LEU A 218 -14.46 -0.52 3.87
CA LEU A 218 -13.61 -1.24 2.92
C LEU A 218 -13.79 -2.75 3.10
N PRO A 219 -13.75 -3.53 2.01
CA PRO A 219 -13.76 -4.96 2.13
C PRO A 219 -12.47 -5.43 2.81
N ALA A 220 -12.63 -6.44 3.63
CA ALA A 220 -11.55 -7.01 4.40
C ALA A 220 -11.75 -8.51 4.57
N TRP A 221 -10.64 -9.22 4.71
CA TRP A 221 -10.62 -10.67 4.86
C TRP A 221 -9.70 -11.06 6.01
N GLU A 222 -10.21 -11.87 6.92
CA GLU A 222 -9.38 -12.50 7.95
C GLU A 222 -8.55 -13.62 7.32
N ILE A 223 -7.25 -13.64 7.63
CA ILE A 223 -6.35 -14.72 7.25
C ILE A 223 -6.57 -15.91 8.19
N GLN A 224 -7.23 -16.96 7.69
CA GLN A 224 -7.46 -18.18 8.47
C GLN A 224 -6.14 -18.91 8.72
N GLY A 225 -5.85 -19.24 9.98
CA GLY A 225 -4.55 -19.80 10.38
C GLY A 225 -3.49 -18.76 10.73
N GLY A 226 -3.83 -17.45 10.69
CA GLY A 226 -2.93 -16.39 11.12
C GLY A 226 -1.63 -16.34 10.31
N VAL A 227 -0.50 -16.15 11.00
CA VAL A 227 0.81 -16.01 10.35
C VAL A 227 1.27 -17.27 9.62
N ASP A 228 0.85 -18.46 10.06
CA ASP A 228 1.28 -19.72 9.46
C ASP A 228 0.63 -19.98 8.09
N ALA A 229 -0.51 -19.32 7.82
CA ALA A 229 -1.10 -19.33 6.48
C ALA A 229 -0.18 -18.71 5.41
N LEU A 230 0.75 -17.84 5.80
CA LEU A 230 1.70 -17.22 4.88
C LEU A 230 2.74 -18.21 4.33
N ASP A 231 2.88 -19.40 4.92
CA ASP A 231 3.69 -20.50 4.41
C ASP A 231 3.02 -21.27 3.27
N ASP A 232 1.70 -21.17 3.12
CA ASP A 232 0.97 -21.80 2.03
C ASP A 232 0.93 -20.88 0.80
N ILE A 233 1.35 -21.40 -0.35
CA ILE A 233 1.25 -20.69 -1.63
C ILE A 233 -0.19 -20.30 -1.98
N ARG A 234 -1.20 -21.02 -1.46
CA ARG A 234 -2.62 -20.70 -1.63
C ARG A 234 -2.95 -19.32 -1.08
N PHE A 235 -2.41 -18.93 0.07
CA PHE A 235 -2.59 -17.58 0.61
C PHE A 235 -2.16 -16.53 -0.41
N TRP A 236 -0.97 -16.67 -0.99
CA TRP A 236 -0.43 -15.71 -1.95
C TRP A 236 -1.22 -15.68 -3.26
N ARG A 237 -1.77 -16.82 -3.70
CA ARG A 237 -2.68 -16.87 -4.85
C ARG A 237 -3.99 -16.12 -4.55
N GLU A 238 -4.57 -16.31 -3.37
CA GLU A 238 -5.78 -15.59 -2.96
C GLU A 238 -5.54 -14.10 -2.76
N TYR A 239 -4.36 -13.73 -2.26
CA TYR A 239 -3.92 -12.35 -2.18
C TYR A 239 -3.86 -11.70 -3.57
N ASP A 240 -3.35 -12.40 -4.58
CA ASP A 240 -3.37 -11.95 -5.98
C ASP A 240 -4.80 -11.85 -6.55
N LEU A 241 -5.70 -12.80 -6.21
CA LEU A 241 -7.09 -12.79 -6.66
C LEU A 241 -7.86 -11.55 -6.17
N ILE A 242 -7.61 -11.09 -4.93
CA ILE A 242 -8.18 -9.84 -4.41
C ILE A 242 -7.77 -8.66 -5.30
N LEU A 243 -6.48 -8.56 -5.66
CA LEU A 243 -6.00 -7.51 -6.54
C LEU A 243 -6.62 -7.63 -7.95
N GLN A 244 -6.72 -8.83 -8.51
CA GLN A 244 -7.34 -9.02 -9.82
C GLN A 244 -8.80 -8.59 -9.84
N GLY A 245 -9.57 -8.95 -8.80
CA GLY A 245 -10.97 -8.52 -8.65
C GLY A 245 -11.07 -7.00 -8.50
N PHE A 246 -10.19 -6.41 -7.69
CA PHE A 246 -10.09 -4.96 -7.55
C PHE A 246 -9.85 -4.26 -8.90
N LEU A 247 -8.90 -4.76 -9.70
CA LEU A 247 -8.60 -4.20 -11.02
C LEU A 247 -9.79 -4.31 -11.95
N ASP A 248 -10.44 -5.48 -12.04
CA ASP A 248 -11.60 -5.68 -12.88
C ASP A 248 -12.76 -4.75 -12.50
N PHE A 249 -13.02 -4.58 -11.20
CA PHE A 249 -14.04 -3.67 -10.71
C PHE A 249 -13.77 -2.23 -11.17
N TYR A 250 -12.59 -1.69 -10.85
CA TYR A 250 -12.28 -0.28 -11.14
C TYR A 250 -12.08 -0.01 -12.63
N ARG A 251 -11.43 -0.91 -13.37
CA ARG A 251 -11.27 -0.75 -14.82
C ARG A 251 -12.62 -0.81 -15.53
N THR A 252 -13.53 -1.69 -15.07
CA THR A 252 -14.90 -1.72 -15.59
C THR A 252 -15.62 -0.41 -15.27
N PHE A 253 -15.54 0.06 -14.03
CA PHE A 253 -16.17 1.32 -13.62
C PHE A 253 -15.70 2.50 -14.46
N PHE A 254 -14.38 2.70 -14.57
CA PHE A 254 -13.82 3.80 -15.35
C PHE A 254 -14.04 3.65 -16.86
N SER A 255 -14.16 2.43 -17.40
CA SER A 255 -14.56 2.26 -18.79
C SER A 255 -15.98 2.80 -19.03
N GLN A 256 -16.92 2.56 -18.11
CA GLN A 256 -18.28 3.12 -18.17
C GLN A 256 -18.31 4.63 -17.91
N VAL A 257 -17.45 5.15 -17.04
CA VAL A 257 -17.29 6.61 -16.87
C VAL A 257 -16.77 7.25 -18.15
N SER A 258 -15.78 6.65 -18.81
CA SER A 258 -15.16 7.20 -20.02
C SER A 258 -16.09 7.15 -21.24
N SER A 259 -16.82 6.05 -21.41
CA SER A 259 -17.62 5.76 -22.59
C SER A 259 -18.95 5.14 -22.17
N ARG A 260 -20.05 5.76 -22.59
CA ARG A 260 -21.40 5.27 -22.28
C ARG A 260 -21.58 3.86 -22.87
N ASN A 261 -22.01 2.91 -22.03
CA ASN A 261 -22.24 1.51 -22.42
C ASN A 261 -21.00 0.88 -23.08
N ALA A 262 -19.82 1.15 -22.52
CA ALA A 262 -18.58 0.56 -23.00
C ALA A 262 -18.70 -0.97 -23.02
N LYS A 263 -18.13 -1.59 -24.05
CA LYS A 263 -18.04 -3.06 -24.13
C LYS A 263 -17.15 -3.56 -22.97
N PRO A 264 -17.37 -4.80 -22.49
CA PRO A 264 -16.47 -5.44 -21.55
C PRO A 264 -15.02 -5.42 -22.07
N LEU A 265 -14.07 -5.17 -21.16
CA LEU A 265 -12.65 -5.16 -21.50
C LEU A 265 -12.21 -6.58 -21.93
N PRO A 266 -11.26 -6.69 -22.88
CA PRO A 266 -10.87 -8.00 -23.43
C PRO A 266 -10.03 -8.85 -22.47
N ASP A 267 -9.40 -8.24 -21.48
CA ASP A 267 -8.42 -8.84 -20.57
C ASP A 267 -8.91 -8.87 -19.11
N LEU A 268 -10.22 -9.05 -18.91
CA LEU A 268 -10.81 -9.22 -17.57
C LEU A 268 -10.43 -10.58 -16.99
N HIS A 269 -10.18 -10.60 -15.68
CA HIS A 269 -9.94 -11.82 -14.90
C HIS A 269 -11.25 -12.56 -14.57
N PHE A 270 -12.35 -11.84 -14.34
CA PHE A 270 -13.67 -12.34 -13.94
C PHE A 270 -14.76 -11.85 -14.91
N PRO A 271 -14.69 -12.21 -16.21
CA PRO A 271 -15.56 -11.63 -17.23
C PRO A 271 -17.05 -11.94 -17.04
N GLU A 272 -17.39 -13.09 -16.44
CA GLU A 272 -18.77 -13.50 -16.18
C GLU A 272 -19.37 -12.67 -15.04
N GLU A 273 -18.64 -12.53 -13.93
CA GLU A 273 -19.06 -11.75 -12.77
C GLU A 273 -19.09 -10.25 -13.08
N VAL A 274 -18.17 -9.73 -13.89
CA VAL A 274 -18.23 -8.35 -14.38
C VAL A 274 -19.53 -8.10 -15.14
N ARG A 275 -19.95 -9.03 -16.01
CA ARG A 275 -21.22 -8.88 -16.73
C ARG A 275 -22.42 -8.99 -15.79
N ALA A 276 -22.43 -10.00 -14.94
CA ALA A 276 -23.58 -10.34 -14.11
C ALA A 276 -23.80 -9.39 -12.92
N VAL A 277 -22.72 -8.87 -12.33
CA VAL A 277 -22.77 -8.08 -11.09
C VAL A 277 -22.53 -6.60 -11.33
N LEU A 278 -21.70 -6.22 -12.31
CA LEU A 278 -21.36 -4.82 -12.55
C LEU A 278 -22.17 -4.22 -13.70
N LEU A 279 -22.04 -4.79 -14.90
CA LEU A 279 -22.64 -4.21 -16.11
C LEU A 279 -24.16 -4.36 -16.20
N PHE A 280 -24.73 -5.33 -15.47
CA PHE A 280 -26.17 -5.52 -15.36
C PHE A 280 -26.78 -4.84 -14.12
N ASN A 281 -25.98 -4.08 -13.35
CA ASN A 281 -26.41 -3.43 -12.13
C ASN A 281 -26.70 -1.93 -12.35
N ASP A 282 -27.95 -1.52 -12.14
CA ASP A 282 -28.39 -0.14 -12.37
C ASP A 282 -27.72 0.89 -11.43
N ASP A 283 -27.40 0.51 -10.19
CA ASP A 283 -26.70 1.40 -9.25
C ASP A 283 -25.25 1.66 -9.69
N PHE A 284 -24.57 0.62 -10.18
CA PHE A 284 -23.22 0.73 -10.74
C PHE A 284 -23.21 1.62 -11.98
N MET A 285 -24.11 1.35 -12.93
CA MET A 285 -24.24 2.11 -14.18
C MET A 285 -24.68 3.56 -13.93
N GLY A 286 -25.60 3.77 -13.00
CA GLY A 286 -26.07 5.08 -12.55
C GLY A 286 -24.96 5.89 -11.88
N THR A 287 -24.12 5.25 -11.07
CA THR A 287 -22.97 5.90 -10.42
C THR A 287 -21.91 6.31 -11.45
N ALA A 288 -21.56 5.42 -12.38
CA ALA A 288 -20.64 5.73 -13.47
C ALA A 288 -21.15 6.90 -14.33
N ARG A 289 -22.47 6.97 -14.58
CA ARG A 289 -23.11 8.12 -15.25
C ARG A 289 -22.91 9.42 -14.48
N ARG A 290 -23.15 9.43 -13.16
CA ARG A 290 -22.99 10.65 -12.33
C ARG A 290 -21.56 11.18 -12.38
N VAL A 291 -20.57 10.30 -12.26
CA VAL A 291 -19.15 10.68 -12.37
C VAL A 291 -18.85 11.25 -13.75
N ARG A 292 -19.32 10.59 -14.82
CA ARG A 292 -19.15 11.05 -16.21
C ARG A 292 -19.75 12.45 -16.42
N GLU A 293 -21.00 12.65 -16.01
CA GLU A 293 -21.70 13.94 -16.14
C GLU A 293 -20.97 15.05 -15.39
N ARG A 294 -20.44 14.78 -14.19
CA ARG A 294 -19.64 15.74 -13.44
C ARG A 294 -18.34 16.09 -14.17
N CYS A 295 -17.64 15.12 -14.74
CA CYS A 295 -16.42 15.37 -15.53
C CYS A 295 -16.66 16.28 -16.74
N MET A 296 -17.87 16.28 -17.31
CA MET A 296 -18.20 17.11 -18.48
C MET A 296 -18.39 18.59 -18.13
N VAL A 297 -18.72 18.92 -16.88
CA VAL A 297 -19.11 20.29 -16.47
C VAL A 297 -18.20 20.89 -15.39
N ASP A 298 -17.38 20.07 -14.73
CA ASP A 298 -16.45 20.49 -13.67
C ASP A 298 -15.01 20.14 -14.09
N ALA A 299 -14.31 21.11 -14.67
CA ALA A 299 -12.94 20.93 -15.14
C ALA A 299 -11.95 20.57 -14.02
N LYS A 300 -12.17 21.09 -12.80
CA LYS A 300 -11.32 20.78 -11.64
C LYS A 300 -11.51 19.33 -11.22
N TYR A 301 -12.75 18.86 -11.17
CA TYR A 301 -13.05 17.46 -10.89
C TYR A 301 -12.51 16.53 -11.98
N ALA A 302 -12.71 16.88 -13.26
CA ALA A 302 -12.19 16.11 -14.39
C ALA A 302 -10.66 15.99 -14.36
N ASN A 303 -9.95 17.06 -13.99
CA ASN A 303 -8.49 17.04 -13.85
C ASN A 303 -8.00 16.20 -12.67
N ALA A 304 -8.81 16.06 -11.61
CA ALA A 304 -8.49 15.27 -10.43
C ALA A 304 -8.80 13.76 -10.58
N ILE A 305 -9.61 13.36 -11.58
CA ILE A 305 -9.95 11.96 -11.83
C ILE A 305 -8.71 11.16 -12.22
N ARG A 306 -8.55 10.00 -11.57
CA ARG A 306 -7.52 9.01 -11.89
C ARG A 306 -8.15 7.88 -12.71
N TRP A 307 -7.78 7.79 -13.97
CA TRP A 307 -8.38 6.84 -14.91
C TRP A 307 -7.84 5.41 -14.79
N GLN A 308 -6.66 5.23 -14.20
CA GLN A 308 -6.17 3.90 -13.80
C GLN A 308 -6.14 3.79 -12.28
N PRO A 309 -6.45 2.60 -11.74
CA PRO A 309 -6.40 2.37 -10.31
C PRO A 309 -4.96 2.36 -9.81
N ALA A 310 -4.62 3.32 -8.93
CA ALA A 310 -3.56 3.12 -7.94
C ALA A 310 -4.17 2.40 -6.73
N PHE A 311 -3.42 1.52 -6.09
CA PHE A 311 -3.94 0.77 -4.95
C PHE A 311 -2.89 0.58 -3.86
N LYS A 312 -3.42 0.30 -2.66
CA LYS A 312 -2.68 -0.35 -1.60
C LYS A 312 -3.42 -1.58 -1.14
N GLN A 313 -2.71 -2.69 -1.06
CA GLN A 313 -3.21 -3.94 -0.48
C GLN A 313 -2.42 -4.21 0.79
N LEU A 314 -3.09 -4.19 1.94
CA LEU A 314 -2.43 -4.31 3.25
C LEU A 314 -2.77 -5.62 3.93
N ILE A 315 -1.85 -6.05 4.79
CA ILE A 315 -2.02 -7.01 5.86
C ILE A 315 -1.78 -6.24 7.16
N TYR A 316 -2.73 -6.22 8.09
CA TYR A 316 -2.52 -5.61 9.40
C TYR A 316 -3.05 -6.51 10.51
N ARG A 317 -2.54 -6.30 11.72
CA ARG A 317 -3.04 -7.00 12.92
C ARG A 317 -4.09 -6.15 13.62
N ASN A 318 -5.27 -6.72 13.89
CA ASN A 318 -6.31 -6.04 14.65
C ASN A 318 -6.08 -6.15 16.18
N ASP A 319 -6.97 -5.53 16.98
CA ASP A 319 -6.86 -5.54 18.45
C ASP A 319 -6.94 -6.95 19.07
N ALA A 320 -7.60 -7.90 18.39
CA ALA A 320 -7.70 -9.29 18.81
C ALA A 320 -6.51 -10.16 18.37
N GLY A 321 -5.50 -9.57 17.73
CA GLY A 321 -4.33 -10.29 17.23
C GLY A 321 -4.54 -11.03 15.90
N LYS A 322 -5.71 -10.91 15.28
CA LYS A 322 -6.01 -11.51 13.97
C LYS A 322 -5.33 -10.72 12.85
N LEU A 323 -4.88 -11.43 11.82
CA LEU A 323 -4.35 -10.79 10.61
C LEU A 323 -5.46 -10.56 9.60
N ILE A 324 -5.54 -9.34 9.09
CA ILE A 324 -6.59 -8.88 8.18
C ILE A 324 -5.94 -8.39 6.89
N VAL A 325 -6.45 -8.86 5.74
CA VAL A 325 -6.16 -8.33 4.41
C VAL A 325 -7.21 -7.29 4.04
N THR A 326 -6.80 -6.15 3.48
CA THR A 326 -7.71 -5.17 2.87
C THR A 326 -7.07 -4.51 1.66
N ILE A 327 -7.88 -3.89 0.80
CA ILE A 327 -7.41 -3.19 -0.40
C ILE A 327 -8.18 -1.87 -0.58
N SER A 328 -7.46 -0.78 -0.87
CA SER A 328 -8.02 0.55 -1.12
C SER A 328 -7.46 1.17 -2.40
N GLN A 329 -8.26 2.04 -3.01
CA GLN A 329 -7.91 2.85 -4.18
C GLN A 329 -7.21 4.17 -3.80
N ASN A 330 -6.09 4.13 -3.07
CA ASN A 330 -5.39 5.37 -2.68
C ASN A 330 -3.87 5.31 -2.89
N SER A 331 -3.26 6.49 -3.11
CA SER A 331 -1.82 6.64 -3.39
C SER A 331 -0.95 6.72 -2.12
N ILE A 332 0.33 6.38 -2.30
CA ILE A 332 1.40 6.08 -1.31
C ILE A 332 1.36 6.71 0.09
N GLY A 333 0.99 7.97 0.28
CA GLY A 333 0.97 8.58 1.62
C GLY A 333 -0.28 8.27 2.44
N ASN A 334 -1.39 8.01 1.76
CA ASN A 334 -2.72 8.24 2.32
C ASN A 334 -3.37 6.96 2.82
N ALA A 335 -2.99 5.80 2.29
CA ALA A 335 -3.64 4.56 2.66
C ALA A 335 -3.36 4.12 4.11
N ILE A 336 -2.24 4.47 4.76
CA ILE A 336 -2.10 4.20 6.21
C ILE A 336 -3.09 5.06 7.01
N THR A 337 -3.28 6.30 6.57
CA THR A 337 -4.23 7.23 7.15
C THR A 337 -5.68 6.77 6.93
N GLU A 338 -6.03 6.36 5.71
CA GLU A 338 -7.36 5.86 5.36
C GLU A 338 -7.64 4.47 5.93
N LEU A 339 -6.64 3.58 5.97
CA LEU A 339 -6.86 2.18 6.36
C LEU A 339 -6.75 1.98 7.87
N LEU A 340 -5.89 2.75 8.55
CA LEU A 340 -5.65 2.56 9.98
C LEU A 340 -5.99 3.81 10.81
N GLY A 341 -6.36 4.92 10.17
CA GLY A 341 -6.63 6.17 10.88
C GLY A 341 -5.38 6.80 11.49
N VAL A 342 -4.19 6.54 10.92
CA VAL A 342 -2.92 7.10 11.39
C VAL A 342 -2.38 8.14 10.39
N VAL A 343 -2.47 9.42 10.76
CA VAL A 343 -1.85 10.54 10.06
C VAL A 343 -0.41 10.68 10.55
N VAL A 344 0.56 10.57 9.65
CA VAL A 344 1.97 10.75 10.00
C VAL A 344 2.45 12.12 9.53
N LYS A 345 2.82 12.98 10.47
CA LYS A 345 3.52 14.24 10.22
C LYS A 345 5.03 14.01 10.37
N ARG A 346 5.76 14.04 9.26
CA ARG A 346 7.22 13.92 9.25
C ARG A 346 7.85 15.28 9.53
N VAL A 347 8.82 15.34 10.43
CA VAL A 347 9.53 16.59 10.80
C VAL A 347 11.04 16.35 10.72
N PRO A 348 11.81 17.22 10.03
CA PRO A 348 13.26 17.09 10.01
C PRO A 348 13.81 17.41 11.39
N ASP A 349 14.34 16.39 12.07
CA ASP A 349 14.89 16.46 13.42
C ASP A 349 15.87 15.30 13.60
N ALA A 350 17.14 15.57 13.26
CA ALA A 350 18.19 14.57 13.29
C ALA A 350 18.49 14.09 14.72
N ASP A 351 18.55 15.02 15.69
CA ASP A 351 18.81 14.71 17.10
C ASP A 351 17.71 13.81 17.68
N ALA A 352 16.44 14.05 17.33
CA ALA A 352 15.35 13.20 17.77
C ALA A 352 15.37 11.83 17.09
N TYR A 353 15.66 11.77 15.79
CA TYR A 353 15.78 10.51 15.06
C TYR A 353 16.93 9.64 15.58
N GLU A 354 18.07 10.23 15.91
CA GLU A 354 19.26 9.53 16.42
C GLU A 354 19.04 8.80 17.74
N ARG A 355 18.02 9.20 18.52
CA ARG A 355 17.64 8.48 19.75
C ARG A 355 17.01 7.13 19.47
N ASP A 356 16.26 7.02 18.38
CA ASP A 356 15.54 5.80 18.00
C ASP A 356 16.29 4.95 16.97
N GLU A 357 17.15 5.59 16.17
CA GLU A 357 17.87 4.98 15.04
C GLU A 357 18.63 3.69 15.41
N PRO A 358 19.36 3.59 16.53
CA PRO A 358 20.10 2.36 16.86
C PRO A 358 19.20 1.12 16.98
N ARG A 359 18.05 1.26 17.65
CA ARG A 359 17.10 0.15 17.85
C ARG A 359 16.36 -0.19 16.56
N LEU A 360 16.01 0.83 15.76
CA LEU A 360 15.48 0.61 14.42
C LEU A 360 16.47 -0.22 13.58
N VAL A 361 17.73 0.22 13.51
CA VAL A 361 18.78 -0.46 12.72
C VAL A 361 19.02 -1.87 13.22
N GLU A 362 19.04 -2.12 14.54
CA GLU A 362 19.14 -3.47 15.10
C GLU A 362 18.06 -4.41 14.54
N HIS A 363 16.80 -3.98 14.55
CA HIS A 363 15.72 -4.77 13.99
C HIS A 363 15.86 -5.01 12.48
N LEU A 364 16.31 -3.99 11.74
CA LEU A 364 16.48 -4.08 10.29
C LEU A 364 17.63 -5.01 9.89
N LEU A 365 18.73 -5.00 10.64
CA LEU A 365 19.85 -5.92 10.44
C LEU A 365 19.45 -7.35 10.84
N ALA A 366 18.69 -7.53 11.92
CA ALA A 366 18.18 -8.86 12.28
C ALA A 366 17.25 -9.44 11.19
N LEU A 367 16.39 -8.62 10.57
CA LEU A 367 15.60 -9.04 9.42
C LEU A 367 16.49 -9.35 8.20
N ARG A 368 17.50 -8.51 7.92
CA ARG A 368 18.49 -8.73 6.86
C ARG A 368 19.13 -10.11 6.99
N GLU A 369 19.56 -10.48 8.20
CA GLU A 369 20.18 -11.77 8.47
C GLU A 369 19.25 -12.93 8.15
N ARG A 370 17.99 -12.89 8.61
CA ARG A 370 17.02 -13.96 8.31
C ARG A 370 16.74 -14.13 6.82
N LEU A 371 16.74 -13.04 6.07
CA LEU A 371 16.56 -13.10 4.61
C LEU A 371 17.80 -13.66 3.92
N ALA A 372 19.00 -13.29 4.37
CA ALA A 372 20.26 -13.85 3.87
C ALA A 372 20.37 -15.36 4.16
N ASP A 373 20.06 -15.78 5.40
CA ASP A 373 20.07 -17.19 5.82
C ASP A 373 19.04 -18.03 5.05
N ALA A 374 17.94 -17.42 4.60
CA ALA A 374 16.93 -18.05 3.75
C ALA A 374 17.31 -18.11 2.26
N ASP A 375 18.53 -17.70 1.89
CA ASP A 375 19.02 -17.60 0.52
C ASP A 375 18.11 -16.72 -0.37
N LEU A 376 17.75 -15.54 0.15
CA LEU A 376 16.89 -14.58 -0.57
C LEU A 376 17.63 -13.33 -1.04
N GLY A 377 18.94 -13.26 -0.83
CA GLY A 377 19.79 -12.21 -1.36
C GLY A 377 21.12 -12.07 -0.64
N ARG A 378 21.92 -11.12 -1.11
CA ARG A 378 23.21 -10.74 -0.56
C ARG A 378 23.07 -9.48 0.27
N ARG A 379 23.76 -9.44 1.41
CA ARG A 379 23.83 -8.27 2.29
C ARG A 379 24.46 -7.09 1.56
N ILE A 380 24.08 -5.89 1.99
CA ILE A 380 24.66 -4.63 1.54
C ILE A 380 25.33 -3.96 2.74
N ALA A 381 26.65 -3.81 2.70
CA ALA A 381 27.37 -2.90 3.58
C ALA A 381 27.15 -1.44 3.16
N THR A 382 27.09 -0.56 4.16
CA THR A 382 27.03 0.90 4.00
C THR A 382 27.99 1.56 4.98
N SER A 383 28.11 2.88 4.93
CA SER A 383 28.83 3.64 5.97
C SER A 383 28.19 3.51 7.36
N HIS A 384 26.92 3.09 7.44
CA HIS A 384 26.16 3.00 8.69
C HIS A 384 26.13 1.59 9.28
N TRP A 385 26.34 0.55 8.48
CA TRP A 385 26.40 -0.84 8.95
C TRP A 385 27.33 -1.70 8.08
N PRO A 386 28.14 -2.58 8.70
CA PRO A 386 29.01 -3.49 7.98
C PRO A 386 28.25 -4.67 7.34
N ASP A 387 28.97 -5.42 6.48
CA ASP A 387 28.52 -6.69 5.88
C ASP A 387 28.24 -7.79 6.92
#